data_AF-A0A969HLG2-F1
#
_entry.id   AF-A0A969HLG2-F1
#
_cell.length_a   1.000
_cell.length_b   1.000
_cell.length_c   1.000
_cell.angle_alpha   90.00
_cell.angle_beta   90.00
_cell.angle_gamma   90.00
#
_symmetry.space_group_name_H-M   'P 1'
#
loop_
_entity.id
_entity.type
_entity.pdbx_description
1 polymer ?
#
loop_
_entity_poly.entity_id
_entity_poly.type
_entity_poly.pdbx_seq_one_letter_code
_entity_poly.pdbx_strand_id
1 'polypeptide(L)'
;MKNISDNLPSLVSARLWPLLGLLLVLTLSPQIQTHAQDSDLELAEEYFGQEDYEKARVVYDKLGRNARNLPFIYKNYLETLLRLKDFKETERLVTRQIKSEPDNPIFRIDFGRLYQEQGRADKAQEEY
;
A
#
# COMPACT_ATOMS: atom_id res chain seq x y z
N MET A 1 47.90 60.38 -30.85
CA MET A 1 46.59 59.69 -30.73
C MET A 1 46.68 58.74 -29.54
N LYS A 2 45.94 59.03 -28.46
CA LYS A 2 46.05 58.36 -27.15
C LYS A 2 45.26 57.04 -27.23
N ASN A 3 45.97 55.92 -27.38
CA ASN A 3 45.35 54.61 -27.61
C ASN A 3 44.99 53.96 -26.26
N ILE A 4 43.73 54.17 -25.87
CA ILE A 4 42.77 53.36 -25.10
C ILE A 4 43.31 52.07 -24.42
N SER A 5 44.38 52.16 -23.64
CA SER A 5 44.91 51.04 -22.83
C SER A 5 44.76 51.28 -21.32
N ASP A 6 44.17 52.40 -20.90
CA ASP A 6 44.18 52.84 -19.49
C ASP A 6 42.83 52.85 -18.78
N ASN A 7 41.77 52.21 -19.31
CA ASN A 7 40.52 52.11 -18.55
C ASN A 7 39.73 50.85 -18.91
N LEU A 8 40.19 49.72 -18.41
CA LEU A 8 39.25 48.70 -17.94
C LEU A 8 39.64 48.32 -16.51
N PRO A 9 38.73 48.50 -15.53
CA PRO A 9 38.99 48.15 -14.16
C PRO A 9 39.28 46.66 -14.06
N SER A 10 40.25 46.29 -13.22
CA SER A 10 40.71 44.93 -12.91
C SER A 10 39.65 44.03 -12.24
N LEU A 11 38.37 44.32 -12.44
CA LEU A 11 37.21 43.77 -11.73
C LEU A 11 36.49 42.65 -12.50
N VAL A 12 37.11 42.04 -13.51
CA VAL A 12 36.53 40.86 -14.20
C VAL A 12 37.19 39.54 -13.75
N SER A 13 38.24 39.59 -12.93
CA SER A 13 39.01 38.38 -12.58
C SER A 13 38.52 37.63 -11.33
N ALA A 14 37.46 38.05 -10.66
CA ALA A 14 37.04 37.36 -9.44
C ALA A 14 35.53 37.42 -9.23
N ARG A 15 34.95 36.24 -8.98
CA ARG A 15 33.64 36.02 -8.31
C ARG A 15 32.38 36.01 -9.18
N LEU A 16 32.40 35.33 -10.31
CA LEU A 16 31.17 34.85 -10.95
C LEU A 16 31.13 33.33 -11.16
N TRP A 17 31.93 32.56 -10.41
CA TRP A 17 31.82 31.11 -10.38
C TRP A 17 30.92 30.50 -9.28
N PRO A 18 30.55 31.17 -8.16
CA PRO A 18 29.78 30.48 -7.13
C PRO A 18 28.25 30.58 -7.32
N LEU A 19 27.75 31.24 -8.39
CA LEU A 19 26.31 31.31 -8.66
C LEU A 19 25.79 30.21 -9.58
N LEU A 20 26.67 29.49 -10.29
CA LEU A 20 26.28 28.33 -11.10
C LEU A 20 26.18 27.03 -10.28
N GLY A 21 26.70 27.03 -9.05
CA GLY A 21 26.67 25.87 -8.14
C GLY A 21 25.42 25.78 -7.27
N LEU A 22 24.64 26.85 -7.09
CA LEU A 22 23.50 26.86 -6.16
C LEU A 22 22.16 26.42 -6.80
N LEU A 23 22.08 26.30 -8.14
CA LEU A 23 20.85 25.88 -8.83
C LEU A 23 20.76 24.34 -9.01
N LEU A 24 21.78 23.57 -8.65
CA LEU A 24 21.80 22.11 -8.86
C LEU A 24 21.29 21.30 -7.65
N VAL A 25 20.84 21.95 -6.57
CA VAL A 25 20.44 21.28 -5.32
C VAL A 25 18.91 21.19 -5.16
N LEU A 26 18.12 21.53 -6.18
CA LEU A 26 16.65 21.62 -6.08
C LEU A 26 15.88 20.67 -7.02
N THR A 27 16.35 19.44 -7.24
CA THR A 27 15.58 18.45 -8.03
C THR A 27 15.52 17.05 -7.41
N LEU A 28 16.03 16.84 -6.20
CA LEU A 28 15.84 15.56 -5.49
C LEU A 28 14.45 15.50 -4.83
N SER A 29 13.40 15.58 -5.65
CA SER A 29 12.07 15.17 -5.23
C SER A 29 12.03 13.63 -5.19
N PRO A 30 11.66 12.99 -4.07
CA PRO A 30 11.50 11.55 -4.05
C PRO A 30 10.37 11.18 -5.01
N GLN A 31 10.68 10.43 -6.07
CA GLN A 31 9.67 9.81 -6.92
C GLN A 31 8.92 8.78 -6.08
N ILE A 32 7.70 9.10 -5.70
CA ILE A 32 6.80 8.17 -5.01
C ILE A 32 6.51 7.04 -5.99
N GLN A 33 7.06 5.86 -5.73
CA GLN A 33 6.82 4.66 -6.53
C GLN A 33 5.41 4.13 -6.23
N THR A 34 4.41 4.53 -7.02
CA THR A 34 3.02 4.03 -6.88
C THR A 34 2.75 2.75 -7.69
N HIS A 35 3.67 2.31 -8.54
CA HIS A 35 3.44 1.19 -9.47
C HIS A 35 3.40 -0.21 -8.86
N ALA A 36 3.86 -0.39 -7.62
CA ALA A 36 3.92 -1.73 -7.01
C ALA A 36 2.54 -2.27 -6.60
N GLN A 37 1.58 -1.39 -6.27
CA GLN A 37 0.27 -1.80 -5.74
C GLN A 37 -0.63 -2.41 -6.80
N ASP A 38 -0.68 -1.82 -8.00
CA ASP A 38 -1.48 -2.33 -9.11
C ASP A 38 -0.94 -3.68 -9.59
N SER A 39 0.39 -3.82 -9.65
CA SER A 39 1.04 -5.10 -10.01
C SER A 39 0.84 -6.19 -8.95
N ASP A 40 0.90 -5.84 -7.66
CA ASP A 40 0.63 -6.81 -6.59
C ASP A 40 -0.84 -7.26 -6.60
N LEU A 41 -1.78 -6.36 -6.89
CA LEU A 41 -3.21 -6.71 -6.98
C LEU A 41 -3.47 -7.73 -8.09
N GLU A 42 -2.98 -7.45 -9.30
CA GLU A 42 -3.13 -8.37 -10.44
C GLU A 42 -2.51 -9.74 -10.14
N LEU A 43 -1.34 -9.77 -9.50
CA LEU A 43 -0.68 -11.00 -9.10
C LEU A 43 -1.48 -11.78 -8.05
N ALA A 44 -2.10 -11.10 -7.08
CA ALA A 44 -2.94 -11.74 -6.08
C ALA A 44 -4.19 -12.38 -6.71
N GLU A 45 -4.83 -11.66 -7.64
CA GLU A 45 -6.00 -12.14 -8.39
C GLU A 45 -5.64 -13.32 -9.30
N GLU A 46 -4.46 -13.32 -9.92
CA GLU A 46 -3.99 -14.45 -10.71
C GLU A 46 -3.80 -15.70 -9.84
N TYR A 47 -3.10 -15.59 -8.70
CA TYR A 47 -2.95 -16.73 -7.79
C TYR A 47 -4.28 -17.21 -7.24
N PHE A 48 -5.20 -16.29 -6.90
CA PHE A 48 -6.54 -16.64 -6.45
C PHE A 48 -7.32 -17.40 -7.53
N GLY A 49 -7.28 -16.93 -8.78
CA GLY A 49 -7.95 -17.57 -9.92
C GLY A 49 -7.37 -18.94 -10.27
N GLN A 50 -6.11 -19.19 -9.94
CA GLN A 50 -5.45 -20.50 -10.05
C GLN A 50 -5.72 -21.41 -8.84
N GLU A 51 -6.50 -20.95 -7.86
CA GLU A 51 -6.70 -21.60 -6.56
C GLU A 51 -5.39 -21.84 -5.77
N ASP A 52 -4.31 -21.13 -6.11
CA ASP A 52 -3.05 -21.14 -5.38
C ASP A 52 -3.14 -20.19 -4.18
N TYR A 53 -4.00 -20.58 -3.23
CA TYR A 53 -4.35 -19.77 -2.07
C TYR A 53 -3.13 -19.47 -1.18
N GLU A 54 -2.15 -20.36 -1.13
CA GLU A 54 -0.92 -20.15 -0.36
C GLU A 54 -0.12 -18.96 -0.91
N LYS A 55 0.06 -18.88 -2.23
CA LYS A 55 0.71 -17.71 -2.84
C LYS A 55 -0.17 -16.47 -2.80
N ALA A 56 -1.47 -16.61 -3.09
CA ALA A 56 -2.42 -15.51 -3.04
C ALA A 56 -2.39 -14.83 -1.66
N ARG A 57 -2.35 -15.62 -0.58
CA ARG A 57 -2.24 -15.13 0.79
C ARG A 57 -1.04 -14.22 0.98
N VAL A 58 0.16 -14.62 0.53
CA VAL A 58 1.38 -13.81 0.72
C VAL A 58 1.21 -12.42 0.11
N VAL A 59 0.59 -12.34 -1.06
CA VAL A 59 0.38 -11.08 -1.76
C VAL A 59 -0.76 -10.27 -1.10
N TYR A 60 -1.87 -10.91 -0.72
CA TYR A 60 -2.94 -10.25 0.02
C TYR A 60 -2.50 -9.74 1.40
N ASP A 61 -1.66 -10.48 2.13
CA ASP A 61 -1.07 -10.07 3.40
C ASP A 61 -0.23 -8.79 3.21
N LYS A 62 0.54 -8.71 2.11
CA LYS A 62 1.33 -7.52 1.75
C LYS A 62 0.40 -6.34 1.45
N LEU A 63 -0.61 -6.54 0.61
CA LEU A 63 -1.57 -5.51 0.21
C LEU A 63 -2.40 -5.01 1.40
N GLY A 64 -2.85 -5.91 2.27
CA GLY A 64 -3.71 -5.64 3.43
C GLY A 64 -3.02 -4.90 4.59
N ARG A 65 -1.69 -4.69 4.53
CA ARG A 65 -0.97 -3.79 5.45
C ARG A 65 -1.40 -2.34 5.26
N ASN A 66 -1.79 -1.96 4.05
CA ASN A 66 -2.37 -0.65 3.78
C ASN A 66 -3.90 -0.76 3.86
N ALA A 67 -4.49 -0.13 4.88
CA ALA A 67 -5.95 -0.17 5.08
C ALA A 67 -6.74 0.36 3.87
N ARG A 68 -6.15 1.25 3.06
CA ARG A 68 -6.79 1.76 1.83
C ARG A 68 -6.99 0.69 0.76
N ASN A 69 -6.24 -0.41 0.81
CA ASN A 69 -6.35 -1.50 -0.14
C ASN A 69 -7.45 -2.50 0.26
N LEU A 70 -7.82 -2.54 1.54
CA LEU A 70 -8.76 -3.53 2.06
C LEU A 70 -10.11 -3.53 1.33
N PRO A 71 -10.75 -2.38 1.02
CA PRO A 71 -12.01 -2.39 0.27
C PRO A 71 -11.94 -3.09 -1.08
N PHE A 72 -10.76 -3.12 -1.71
CA PHE A 72 -10.55 -3.72 -3.03
C PHE A 72 -10.22 -5.21 -2.95
N ILE A 73 -9.51 -5.64 -1.91
CA ILE A 73 -9.03 -7.03 -1.80
C ILE A 73 -9.84 -7.89 -0.83
N TYR A 74 -10.68 -7.28 0.01
CA TYR A 74 -11.27 -7.94 1.19
C TYR A 74 -11.95 -9.26 0.87
N LYS A 75 -12.78 -9.29 -0.18
CA LYS A 75 -13.55 -10.48 -0.55
C LYS A 75 -12.65 -11.69 -0.86
N ASN A 76 -11.68 -11.49 -1.75
CA ASN A 76 -10.80 -12.57 -2.19
C ASN A 76 -9.76 -12.91 -1.12
N TYR A 77 -9.33 -11.94 -0.33
CA TYR A 77 -8.47 -12.17 0.82
C TYR A 77 -9.19 -13.01 1.89
N LEU A 78 -10.45 -12.68 2.22
CA LEU A 78 -11.29 -13.46 3.13
C LEU A 78 -11.45 -14.90 2.64
N GLU A 79 -11.82 -15.09 1.38
CA GLU A 79 -11.98 -16.43 0.79
C GLU A 79 -10.67 -17.21 0.82
N THR A 80 -9.55 -16.56 0.50
CA THR A 80 -8.20 -17.17 0.59
C THR A 80 -7.92 -17.69 2.00
N LEU A 81 -8.14 -16.86 3.03
CA LEU A 81 -7.90 -17.26 4.42
C LEU A 81 -8.84 -18.39 4.87
N LEU A 82 -10.10 -18.39 4.45
CA LEU A 82 -11.05 -19.46 4.74
C LEU A 82 -10.67 -20.78 4.07
N ARG A 83 -10.25 -20.75 2.80
CA ARG A 83 -9.81 -21.94 2.06
C ARG A 83 -8.55 -22.57 2.66
N LEU A 84 -7.65 -21.73 3.15
CA LEU A 84 -6.48 -22.16 3.93
C LEU A 84 -6.79 -22.56 5.37
N LYS A 85 -8.04 -22.37 5.82
CA LYS A 85 -8.47 -22.58 7.21
C LYS A 85 -7.63 -21.78 8.22
N ASP A 86 -7.08 -20.64 7.80
CA ASP A 86 -6.45 -19.70 8.74
C ASP A 86 -7.52 -18.88 9.43
N PHE A 87 -8.22 -19.53 10.34
CA PHE A 87 -9.31 -18.94 11.09
C PHE A 87 -8.86 -17.80 12.00
N LYS A 88 -7.61 -17.83 12.45
CA LYS A 88 -7.03 -16.80 13.31
C LYS A 88 -6.86 -15.49 12.56
N GLU A 89 -6.31 -15.54 11.36
CA GLU A 89 -6.15 -14.33 10.56
C GLU A 89 -7.48 -13.89 9.93
N THR A 90 -8.36 -14.85 9.60
CA THR A 90 -9.73 -14.53 9.18
C THR A 90 -10.47 -13.72 10.24
N GLU A 91 -10.42 -14.15 11.51
CA GLU A 91 -11.06 -13.44 12.62
C GLU A 91 -10.51 -12.02 12.75
N ARG A 92 -9.19 -11.85 12.65
CA ARG A 92 -8.55 -10.53 12.71
C ARG A 92 -8.97 -9.62 11.55
N LEU A 93 -9.07 -10.17 10.34
CA LEU A 93 -9.50 -9.42 9.17
C LEU A 93 -10.94 -8.94 9.32
N VAL A 94 -11.86 -9.84 9.65
CA VAL A 94 -13.30 -9.54 9.78
C VAL A 94 -13.56 -8.59 10.95
N THR A 95 -12.99 -8.85 12.13
CA THR A 95 -13.16 -7.96 13.29
C THR A 95 -12.60 -6.57 13.07
N ARG A 96 -11.53 -6.43 12.28
CA ARG A 96 -11.00 -5.12 11.86
C ARG A 96 -12.03 -4.37 10.99
N GLN A 97 -12.68 -5.06 10.06
CA GLN A 97 -13.73 -4.44 9.23
C GLN A 97 -14.96 -4.06 10.04
N ILE A 98 -15.42 -4.91 10.96
CA ILE A 98 -16.51 -4.58 11.89
C ILE A 98 -16.19 -3.31 12.69
N LYS A 99 -14.93 -3.14 13.14
CA LYS A 99 -14.52 -1.93 13.87
C LYS A 99 -14.43 -0.69 12.98
N SER A 100 -14.07 -0.86 11.71
CA SER A 100 -13.95 0.23 10.74
C SER A 100 -15.32 0.72 10.25
N GLU A 101 -16.24 -0.21 10.04
CA GLU A 101 -17.57 0.02 9.47
C GLU A 101 -18.63 -0.75 10.28
N PRO A 102 -18.94 -0.31 11.52
CA PRO A 102 -19.82 -1.04 12.43
C PRO A 102 -21.26 -1.16 11.93
N ASP A 103 -21.69 -0.24 11.07
CA ASP A 103 -23.02 -0.21 10.48
C ASP A 103 -23.15 -1.10 9.23
N ASN A 104 -22.04 -1.68 8.74
CA ASN A 104 -22.06 -2.55 7.59
C ASN A 104 -22.34 -4.01 8.03
N PRO A 105 -23.55 -4.55 7.77
CA PRO A 105 -23.94 -5.87 8.26
C PRO A 105 -23.15 -7.01 7.61
N ILE A 106 -22.53 -6.77 6.44
CA ILE A 106 -21.77 -7.79 5.69
C ILE A 106 -20.66 -8.37 6.57
N PHE A 107 -19.95 -7.53 7.32
CA PHE A 107 -18.84 -8.00 8.15
C PHE A 107 -19.29 -8.86 9.33
N ARG A 108 -20.51 -8.63 9.86
CA ARG A 108 -21.10 -9.51 10.88
C ARG A 108 -21.55 -10.85 10.29
N ILE A 109 -22.05 -10.84 9.05
CA ILE A 109 -22.38 -12.07 8.31
C ILE A 109 -21.11 -12.89 8.04
N ASP A 110 -20.03 -12.24 7.59
CA ASP A 110 -18.74 -12.89 7.36
C ASP A 110 -18.13 -13.45 8.65
N PHE A 111 -18.35 -12.77 9.78
CA PHE A 111 -17.98 -13.29 11.08
C PHE A 111 -18.78 -14.56 11.39
N GLY A 112 -20.11 -14.55 11.20
CA GLY A 112 -20.94 -15.75 11.29
C GLY A 112 -20.42 -16.89 10.41
N ARG A 113 -20.08 -16.59 9.15
CA ARG A 113 -19.50 -17.56 8.20
C ARG A 113 -18.21 -18.18 8.72
N LEU A 114 -17.29 -17.38 9.26
CA LEU A 114 -16.06 -17.88 9.88
C LEU A 114 -16.37 -18.94 10.97
N TYR A 115 -17.33 -18.67 11.85
CA TYR A 115 -17.70 -19.62 12.91
C TYR A 115 -18.35 -20.89 12.37
N GLN A 116 -19.12 -20.78 11.29
CA GLN A 116 -19.65 -21.94 10.59
C GLN A 116 -18.53 -22.81 10.01
N GLU A 117 -17.54 -22.20 9.35
CA GLU A 117 -16.37 -22.90 8.79
C GLU A 117 -15.48 -23.53 9.89
N GLN A 118 -15.48 -22.96 11.10
CA GLN A 118 -14.85 -23.55 12.29
C GLN A 118 -15.65 -24.70 12.92
N GLY A 119 -16.87 -24.99 12.46
CA GLY A 119 -17.78 -25.94 13.10
C GLY A 119 -18.33 -25.47 14.45
N ARG A 120 -18.28 -24.15 14.71
CA ARG A 120 -18.69 -23.48 15.95
C ARG A 120 -19.81 -22.47 15.70
N ALA A 121 -20.80 -22.86 14.88
CA ALA A 121 -21.86 -21.97 14.42
C ALA A 121 -22.69 -21.36 15.57
N ASP A 122 -22.76 -22.06 16.70
CA ASP A 122 -23.40 -21.64 17.96
C ASP A 122 -22.73 -20.41 18.60
N LYS A 123 -21.41 -20.25 18.45
CA LYS A 123 -20.65 -19.20 19.15
C LYS A 123 -20.61 -17.85 18.44
N ALA A 124 -20.98 -17.80 17.17
CA ALA A 124 -20.98 -16.53 16.42
C ALA A 124 -21.97 -15.50 17.00
N GLN A 125 -23.09 -15.95 17.58
CA GLN A 125 -24.13 -15.09 18.15
C GLN A 125 -23.84 -14.66 19.60
N GLU A 126 -22.95 -15.36 20.31
CA GLU A 126 -22.63 -15.03 21.71
C GLU A 126 -21.56 -13.94 21.83
N GLU A 127 -20.64 -13.87 20.86
CA GLU A 127 -19.49 -12.95 20.90
C GLU A 127 -19.80 -11.55 20.32
N TYR A 128 -20.92 -11.34 19.61
CA TYR A 128 -21.21 -10.09 18.87
C TYR A 128 -22.69 -9.74 18.71
#